data_AF-A0A7V1HY23-F1
#
_entry.id   AF-A0A7V1HY23-F1
#
_cell.length_a   1.000
_cell.length_b   1.000
_cell.length_c   1.000
_cell.angle_alpha   90.00
_cell.angle_beta   90.00
_cell.angle_gamma   90.00
#
_symmetry.space_group_name_H-M   'P 1'
#
loop_
_entity.id
_entity.type
_entity.pdbx_description
1 polymer ?
#
loop_
_entity_poly.entity_id
_entity_poly.type
_entity_poly.pdbx_seq_one_letter_code
_entity_poly.pdbx_strand_id
1 'polypeptide(L)'
;MNAFITKFRIVSVIIFFTVLLPLSGITSSNDIKNSENSNTLLNIVTIDLNYVLENVSFKDHNIYSSFKDLYNAFIIKSLDQSSFDKESKTTVQDSVKPPYLVKLDQAKYMILNEFSTGKNLLSPLCYGTVDVAEDVCETDNITGTYEAIGPSNWRLVLYDPGFDEVDVIDLPYGDSNGDFSFNPQPIGNNYHVELQSDDIGCWNLKAEDYFNIVSCINHPDCDYLYTVSDSDNKLLYMPKDGSAGASEIGSTGVDDIEAIVMSLDGKTLYAADAETFGTLNWNTGEFTPIGDFGTGNGSIGWETFDDVDGLTFDPSTGILYGSDRRGGDDLLFQINPNTGAFVPGAFSGNDYVVIATTPAVGLDDVDDLAIDPSDGQMYGSANSGGQYERLIKIDKNTGSVTDIGRLQYSGGDLDDLEGFSFHDDGNFYGSTGKDGASSTNNKAWIINVKNAYAILLHAMDIYADYEAIVGCVDAGPVSPTSSSCENGSFLWDNNIQIDDCDITSNSGPLCSGCGATQYHIPGPYPSEFNYSVNITISEAISWDGYCGRSSSENESHEQWRVIFLKNGSIVHTSSYTQDGIDTGVESDDWVGALDGQFYLPNGTDDIVIAHYDDSQYGDNGGTGDSVYPSSICFEYE
;
A
#
# COMPACT_ATOMS: atom_id res chain seq x y z
N MET A 1 34.86 72.49 -13.83
CA MET A 1 35.79 71.71 -14.66
C MET A 1 35.60 70.24 -14.27
N ASN A 2 35.17 69.43 -15.23
CA ASN A 2 34.86 67.99 -15.20
C ASN A 2 33.61 67.51 -14.43
N ALA A 3 32.76 66.82 -15.21
CA ALA A 3 31.43 66.34 -14.91
C ALA A 3 31.42 64.84 -14.56
N PHE A 4 30.48 64.46 -13.71
CA PHE A 4 30.12 63.07 -13.39
C PHE A 4 29.34 62.45 -14.54
N ILE A 5 29.77 61.28 -15.03
CA ILE A 5 28.97 60.37 -15.87
C ILE A 5 28.89 59.03 -15.12
N THR A 6 27.69 58.67 -14.69
CA THR A 6 27.34 57.36 -14.15
C THR A 6 27.06 56.42 -15.31
N LYS A 7 27.82 55.32 -15.45
CA LYS A 7 27.56 54.25 -16.41
C LYS A 7 26.70 53.16 -15.77
N PHE A 8 25.47 52.98 -16.26
CA PHE A 8 24.73 51.73 -16.15
C PHE A 8 25.40 50.67 -17.03
N ARG A 9 25.69 49.48 -16.48
CA ARG A 9 26.01 48.28 -17.26
C ARG A 9 24.76 47.39 -17.26
N ILE A 10 24.18 47.21 -18.44
CA ILE A 10 23.24 46.12 -18.72
C ILE A 10 24.10 44.86 -18.89
N VAL A 11 23.88 43.85 -18.05
CA VAL A 11 24.43 42.50 -18.24
C VAL A 11 23.38 41.72 -19.02
N SER A 12 23.64 41.49 -20.31
CA SER A 12 22.90 40.51 -21.10
C SER A 12 23.40 39.11 -20.70
N VAL A 13 22.54 38.30 -20.10
CA VAL A 13 22.79 36.87 -19.92
C VAL A 13 22.44 36.17 -21.23
N ILE A 14 23.44 35.65 -21.93
CA ILE A 14 23.27 34.73 -23.06
C ILE A 14 23.52 33.33 -22.51
N ILE A 15 22.48 32.50 -22.44
CA ILE A 15 22.59 31.09 -22.04
C ILE A 15 22.91 30.28 -23.31
N PHE A 16 24.07 29.63 -23.33
CA PHE A 16 24.41 28.61 -24.32
C PHE A 16 24.01 27.24 -23.75
N PHE A 17 23.13 26.51 -24.43
CA PHE A 17 22.94 25.08 -24.19
C PHE A 17 23.92 24.29 -25.07
N THR A 18 24.78 23.49 -24.44
CA THR A 18 25.58 22.47 -25.14
C THR A 18 24.96 21.12 -24.81
N VAL A 19 24.29 20.52 -25.78
CA VAL A 19 23.85 19.12 -25.69
C VAL A 19 24.99 18.25 -26.19
N LEU A 20 25.59 17.46 -25.31
CA LEU A 20 26.56 16.41 -25.66
C LEU A 20 25.79 15.11 -25.91
N LEU A 21 25.65 14.71 -27.19
CA LEU A 21 25.35 13.34 -27.58
C LEU A 21 26.58 12.76 -28.30
N PRO A 22 26.94 11.48 -28.09
CA PRO A 22 28.03 10.86 -28.82
C PRO A 22 27.52 10.46 -30.21
N LEU A 23 27.90 11.21 -31.24
CA LEU A 23 27.75 10.79 -32.64
C LEU A 23 29.15 10.52 -33.21
N SER A 24 29.54 9.26 -33.19
CA SER A 24 30.62 8.77 -34.03
C SER A 24 30.14 8.72 -35.49
N GLY A 25 30.73 9.57 -36.33
CA GLY A 25 30.85 9.31 -37.77
C GLY A 25 29.90 10.07 -38.69
N ILE A 26 30.12 11.38 -38.88
CA ILE A 26 29.81 12.07 -40.14
C ILE A 26 30.92 13.08 -40.44
N THR A 27 31.72 12.81 -41.48
CA THR A 27 32.79 13.70 -41.95
C THR A 27 32.34 14.40 -43.23
N SER A 28 32.21 15.73 -43.16
CA SER A 28 32.05 16.71 -44.25
C SER A 28 30.64 17.28 -44.52
N SER A 29 30.64 18.55 -44.92
CA SER A 29 29.56 19.54 -44.72
C SER A 29 28.75 19.86 -45.98
N ASN A 30 28.35 18.87 -46.78
CA ASN A 30 27.76 19.15 -48.11
C ASN A 30 26.37 18.57 -48.42
N ASP A 31 25.63 17.94 -47.50
CA ASP A 31 24.34 17.32 -47.83
C ASP A 31 23.13 17.88 -47.04
N ILE A 32 22.96 19.21 -46.96
CA ILE A 32 21.66 19.80 -46.56
C ILE A 32 21.31 20.98 -47.48
N LYS A 33 21.07 20.67 -48.74
CA LYS A 33 20.24 21.48 -49.65
C LYS A 33 19.54 20.51 -50.60
N ASN A 34 18.37 20.02 -50.17
CA ASN A 34 17.22 19.59 -51.00
C ASN A 34 16.40 18.53 -50.25
N SER A 35 15.34 18.94 -49.57
CA SER A 35 14.13 18.10 -49.46
C SER A 35 12.91 18.98 -49.16
N GLU A 36 12.22 19.38 -50.22
CA GLU A 36 10.79 19.67 -50.15
C GLU A 36 10.08 18.32 -50.00
N ASN A 37 9.51 18.04 -48.83
CA ASN A 37 8.21 17.38 -48.60
C ASN A 37 8.10 16.71 -47.23
N SER A 38 6.87 16.80 -46.71
CA SER A 38 6.19 15.96 -45.71
C SER A 38 6.60 16.01 -44.23
N ASN A 39 5.72 16.64 -43.45
CA ASN A 39 5.09 16.09 -42.24
C ASN A 39 5.85 15.00 -41.47
N THR A 40 6.71 15.41 -40.53
CA THR A 40 6.91 14.72 -39.24
C THR A 40 7.77 15.62 -38.34
N LEU A 41 7.59 15.52 -37.02
CA LEU A 41 8.25 16.25 -35.92
C LEU A 41 7.50 17.49 -35.41
N LEU A 42 6.32 17.25 -34.83
CA LEU A 42 5.86 18.00 -33.66
C LEU A 42 6.55 17.39 -32.44
N ASN A 43 7.80 17.79 -32.14
CA ASN A 43 8.39 17.49 -30.84
C ASN A 43 7.87 18.51 -29.84
N ILE A 44 6.93 18.05 -29.01
CA ILE A 44 6.55 18.72 -27.76
C ILE A 44 7.78 18.66 -26.85
N VAL A 45 8.41 19.81 -26.64
CA VAL A 45 9.28 20.00 -25.47
C VAL A 45 8.33 20.35 -24.34
N THR A 46 7.95 19.36 -23.54
CA THR A 46 7.37 19.62 -22.22
C THR A 46 8.53 20.08 -21.35
N ILE A 47 8.63 21.39 -21.13
CA ILE A 47 9.51 21.93 -20.09
C ILE A 47 8.78 21.71 -18.78
N ASP A 48 9.23 20.73 -18.01
CA ASP A 48 8.83 20.61 -16.62
C ASP A 48 9.42 21.81 -15.86
N LEU A 49 8.54 22.75 -15.48
CA LEU A 49 8.91 23.96 -14.76
C LEU A 49 9.30 23.67 -13.30
N ASN A 50 8.97 22.49 -12.77
CA ASN A 50 9.34 22.12 -11.40
C ASN A 50 10.85 21.85 -11.28
N TYR A 51 11.47 21.24 -12.30
CA TYR A 51 12.91 20.93 -12.30
C TYR A 51 13.82 22.18 -12.27
N VAL A 52 13.34 23.31 -12.80
CA VAL A 52 14.10 24.59 -12.81
C VAL A 52 14.02 25.31 -11.47
N LEU A 53 12.98 25.07 -10.66
CA LEU A 53 12.82 25.71 -9.36
C LEU A 53 13.63 25.02 -8.24
N GLU A 54 13.88 23.72 -8.37
CA GLU A 54 14.57 22.94 -7.32
C GLU A 54 16.10 23.09 -7.32
N ASN A 55 16.71 23.57 -8.42
CA ASN A 55 18.17 23.58 -8.57
C ASN A 55 18.83 24.97 -8.53
N VAL A 56 18.10 26.02 -8.13
CA VAL A 56 18.66 27.38 -8.02
C VAL A 56 18.60 27.88 -6.57
N SER A 57 19.72 27.75 -5.85
CA SER A 57 19.92 28.40 -4.55
C SER A 57 19.98 29.92 -4.70
N PHE A 58 18.91 30.63 -4.35
CA PHE A 58 18.91 32.10 -4.29
C PHE A 58 19.31 32.59 -2.89
N LYS A 59 20.54 33.11 -2.75
CA LYS A 59 21.05 33.67 -1.49
C LYS A 59 20.74 35.15 -1.23
N ASP A 60 19.88 35.81 -2.00
CA ASP A 60 19.57 37.23 -1.79
C ASP A 60 18.10 37.61 -2.07
N HIS A 61 17.44 38.20 -1.06
CA HIS A 61 16.01 38.53 -1.00
C HIS A 61 15.51 39.65 -1.94
N ASN A 62 16.36 40.25 -2.78
CA ASN A 62 15.98 41.43 -3.59
C ASN A 62 15.67 41.14 -5.07
N ILE A 63 15.59 39.86 -5.48
CA ILE A 63 15.34 39.47 -6.89
C ILE A 63 13.86 39.10 -7.14
N TYR A 64 13.08 38.83 -6.09
CA TYR A 64 11.71 38.30 -6.21
C TYR A 64 10.70 39.28 -6.84
N SER A 65 10.87 40.60 -6.65
CA SER A 65 9.95 41.60 -7.23
C SER A 65 10.09 41.73 -8.75
N SER A 66 11.30 41.54 -9.29
CA SER A 66 11.59 41.73 -10.72
C SER A 66 11.09 40.55 -11.58
N PHE A 67 10.93 39.37 -10.99
CA PHE A 67 10.41 38.18 -11.68
C PHE A 67 8.88 38.19 -11.79
N LYS A 68 8.21 38.73 -10.77
CA LYS A 68 6.75 38.92 -10.75
C LYS A 68 6.28 39.88 -11.85
N ASP A 69 7.08 40.89 -12.15
CA ASP A 69 6.80 41.84 -13.24
C ASP A 69 7.05 41.23 -14.63
N LEU A 70 7.99 40.28 -14.76
CA LEU A 70 8.24 39.57 -16.02
C LEU A 70 7.14 38.54 -16.33
N TYR A 71 6.63 37.85 -15.30
CA TYR A 71 5.53 36.89 -15.40
C TYR A 71 4.23 37.57 -15.85
N ASN A 72 3.92 38.75 -15.31
CA ASN A 72 2.74 39.52 -15.69
C ASN A 72 2.83 40.11 -17.12
N ALA A 73 4.05 40.34 -17.64
CA ALA A 73 4.25 40.83 -19.00
C ALA A 73 4.08 39.74 -20.07
N PHE A 74 4.24 38.46 -19.71
CA PHE A 74 4.13 37.34 -20.66
C PHE A 74 2.67 36.93 -20.93
N ILE A 75 1.77 37.08 -19.94
CA ILE A 75 0.35 36.73 -20.08
C ILE A 75 -0.44 37.75 -20.92
N ILE A 76 0.04 38.98 -21.08
CA ILE A 76 -0.71 40.04 -21.80
C ILE A 76 -0.47 40.04 -23.32
N LYS A 77 0.41 39.18 -23.86
CA LYS A 77 0.81 39.25 -25.29
C LYS A 77 0.39 38.08 -26.19
N SER A 78 -0.39 37.10 -25.69
CA SER A 78 -0.79 35.93 -26.49
C SER A 78 -2.26 35.92 -26.95
N LEU A 79 -2.99 37.03 -26.84
CA LEU A 79 -4.31 37.19 -27.44
C LEU A 79 -4.28 38.37 -28.42
N ASP A 80 -3.80 38.12 -29.64
CA ASP A 80 -4.06 38.98 -30.79
C ASP A 80 -4.84 38.20 -31.86
N GLN A 81 -6.00 38.73 -32.18
CA GLN A 81 -7.06 38.15 -32.97
C GLN A 81 -7.04 38.83 -34.33
N SER A 82 -6.54 38.17 -35.37
CA SER A 82 -6.80 38.63 -36.74
C SER A 82 -6.82 37.48 -37.74
N SER A 83 -7.82 37.54 -38.62
CA SER A 83 -8.05 36.75 -39.83
C SER A 83 -8.90 35.48 -39.71
N PHE A 84 -10.23 35.64 -39.83
CA PHE A 84 -11.05 34.84 -40.75
C PHE A 84 -12.39 35.57 -41.01
N ASP A 85 -12.50 36.16 -42.20
CA ASP A 85 -13.76 36.62 -42.80
C ASP A 85 -14.12 35.65 -43.93
N LYS A 86 -15.30 35.00 -43.86
CA LYS A 86 -16.25 34.83 -44.99
C LYS A 86 -17.47 33.98 -44.61
N GLU A 87 -18.62 34.66 -44.63
CA GLU A 87 -19.98 34.23 -45.03
C GLU A 87 -20.45 32.77 -44.79
N SER A 88 -21.47 32.60 -43.94
CA SER A 88 -22.86 32.44 -44.42
C SER A 88 -23.87 32.48 -43.26
N LYS A 89 -25.03 33.06 -43.55
CA LYS A 89 -26.14 33.36 -42.62
C LYS A 89 -26.93 32.09 -42.28
N THR A 90 -27.27 31.88 -41.01
CA THR A 90 -28.61 31.41 -40.60
C THR A 90 -28.83 31.64 -39.09
N THR A 91 -30.07 31.97 -38.76
CA THR A 91 -30.55 32.54 -37.49
C THR A 91 -30.90 31.46 -36.47
N VAL A 92 -30.41 31.54 -35.22
CA VAL A 92 -31.11 31.05 -34.00
C VAL A 92 -30.72 31.92 -32.80
N GLN A 93 -31.72 32.20 -31.95
CA GLN A 93 -31.68 33.01 -30.74
C GLN A 93 -30.98 32.32 -29.54
N ASP A 94 -30.56 33.20 -28.62
CA ASP A 94 -30.42 33.05 -27.16
C ASP A 94 -29.12 32.51 -26.53
N SER A 95 -28.46 33.48 -25.87
CA SER A 95 -27.75 33.44 -24.57
C SER A 95 -26.68 32.38 -24.32
N VAL A 96 -25.43 32.73 -24.60
CA VAL A 96 -24.25 32.18 -23.90
C VAL A 96 -23.60 33.32 -23.11
N LYS A 97 -23.60 33.23 -21.78
CA LYS A 97 -22.76 34.05 -20.90
C LYS A 97 -21.36 33.42 -20.83
N PRO A 98 -20.27 34.22 -20.77
CA PRO A 98 -18.91 33.70 -20.63
C PRO A 98 -18.65 33.21 -19.19
N PRO A 99 -17.71 32.27 -18.98
CA PRO A 99 -17.36 31.81 -17.65
C PRO A 99 -16.62 32.90 -16.87
N TYR A 100 -17.05 33.16 -15.64
CA TYR A 100 -16.26 33.94 -14.69
C TYR A 100 -15.19 33.03 -14.08
N LEU A 101 -13.92 33.45 -14.20
CA LEU A 101 -12.88 33.03 -13.27
C LEU A 101 -13.20 33.64 -11.91
N VAL A 102 -13.49 32.79 -10.91
CA VAL A 102 -13.54 33.22 -9.50
C VAL A 102 -12.33 32.64 -8.78
N LYS A 103 -11.58 33.56 -8.19
CA LYS A 103 -10.49 33.31 -7.26
C LYS A 103 -11.12 33.04 -5.89
N LEU A 104 -10.97 31.82 -5.36
CA LEU A 104 -11.45 31.45 -4.04
C LEU A 104 -10.46 31.95 -2.98
N ASP A 105 -10.86 32.99 -2.25
CA ASP A 105 -10.35 33.33 -0.93
C ASP A 105 -11.53 33.22 0.05
N GLN A 106 -11.28 32.57 1.18
CA GLN A 106 -12.26 32.20 2.21
C GLN A 106 -13.08 33.40 2.72
N ALA A 107 -14.42 33.33 2.64
CA ALA A 107 -15.33 34.03 3.55
C ALA A 107 -16.78 33.49 3.48
N LYS A 108 -17.28 33.03 4.63
CA LYS A 108 -18.69 32.71 4.93
C LYS A 108 -19.65 33.84 4.54
N TYR A 109 -20.69 33.56 3.77
CA TYR A 109 -21.99 34.26 3.88
C TYR A 109 -23.16 33.33 3.52
N MET A 110 -24.15 33.32 4.41
CA MET A 110 -25.45 32.65 4.31
C MET A 110 -26.43 33.59 3.58
N ILE A 111 -27.05 33.14 2.50
CA ILE A 111 -28.12 33.87 1.80
C ILE A 111 -29.47 33.24 2.19
N LEU A 112 -30.29 33.99 2.91
CA LEU A 112 -31.71 33.69 3.10
C LEU A 112 -32.49 34.17 1.87
N ASN A 113 -33.22 33.28 1.20
CA ASN A 113 -34.23 33.65 0.21
C ASN A 113 -35.64 33.37 0.75
N GLU A 114 -36.50 34.38 0.62
CA GLU A 114 -37.91 34.40 1.03
C GLU A 114 -38.78 33.47 0.17
N PHE A 115 -39.61 32.66 0.81
CA PHE A 115 -40.67 31.89 0.14
C PHE A 115 -41.88 32.79 -0.19
N SER A 116 -42.36 32.69 -1.44
CA SER A 116 -43.70 33.14 -1.83
C SER A 116 -44.64 31.93 -1.92
N THR A 117 -45.72 31.96 -1.16
CA THR A 117 -46.75 30.90 -1.09
C THR A 117 -47.69 30.90 -2.29
N GLY A 118 -47.97 29.73 -2.87
CA GLY A 118 -48.93 29.59 -3.96
C GLY A 118 -49.53 28.20 -4.21
N LYS A 119 -50.62 27.89 -3.49
CA LYS A 119 -51.83 27.12 -3.87
C LYS A 119 -51.80 25.62 -4.24
N ASN A 120 -52.65 24.91 -3.49
CA ASN A 120 -53.23 23.56 -3.64
C ASN A 120 -53.77 23.17 -5.02
N LEU A 121 -53.68 21.86 -5.33
CA LEU A 121 -54.69 21.05 -6.04
C LEU A 121 -54.68 19.60 -5.52
N LEU A 122 -55.87 19.00 -5.39
CA LEU A 122 -56.16 17.70 -4.77
C LEU A 122 -56.21 16.53 -5.79
N SER A 123 -55.56 15.41 -5.43
CA SER A 123 -55.93 13.98 -5.64
C SER A 123 -55.94 13.37 -7.08
N PRO A 124 -56.00 12.03 -7.28
CA PRO A 124 -55.50 10.87 -6.49
C PRO A 124 -54.76 9.78 -7.34
N LEU A 125 -54.19 8.77 -6.65
CA LEU A 125 -53.87 7.39 -7.09
C LEU A 125 -52.77 7.16 -8.14
N CYS A 126 -51.72 6.43 -7.74
CA CYS A 126 -51.34 5.12 -8.30
C CYS A 126 -50.24 4.46 -7.44
N TYR A 127 -50.41 3.16 -7.15
CA TYR A 127 -49.33 2.28 -6.73
C TYR A 127 -48.33 2.17 -7.88
N GLY A 128 -47.05 2.40 -7.58
CA GLY A 128 -45.93 2.08 -8.46
C GLY A 128 -44.73 1.77 -7.58
N THR A 129 -44.31 0.52 -7.57
CA THR A 129 -42.95 0.13 -7.20
C THR A 129 -42.00 0.75 -8.21
N VAL A 130 -41.05 1.54 -7.73
CA VAL A 130 -39.86 1.95 -8.48
C VAL A 130 -38.74 1.10 -7.91
N ASP A 131 -38.26 0.13 -8.69
CA ASP A 131 -36.92 -0.41 -8.51
C ASP A 131 -35.95 0.72 -8.87
N VAL A 132 -35.23 1.22 -7.88
CA VAL A 132 -34.05 2.06 -8.11
C VAL A 132 -32.89 1.09 -8.19
N ALA A 133 -32.14 1.21 -9.27
CA ALA A 133 -31.00 0.37 -9.60
C ALA A 133 -29.97 0.35 -8.46
N GLU A 134 -29.38 -0.82 -8.24
CA GLU A 134 -28.03 -0.99 -7.71
C GLU A 134 -27.09 -0.14 -8.56
N ASP A 135 -26.61 0.99 -8.03
CA ASP A 135 -25.38 1.67 -8.44
C ASP A 135 -25.26 3.00 -7.66
N VAL A 136 -24.96 2.92 -6.36
CA VAL A 136 -24.23 3.97 -5.64
C VAL A 136 -23.42 3.30 -4.52
N CYS A 137 -22.16 2.99 -4.80
CA CYS A 137 -21.15 2.65 -3.79
C CYS A 137 -19.97 3.61 -3.96
N GLU A 138 -20.21 4.88 -3.67
CA GLU A 138 -19.15 5.85 -3.36
C GLU A 138 -19.61 6.66 -2.14
N THR A 139 -18.77 6.69 -1.12
CA THR A 139 -19.02 7.39 0.15
C THR A 139 -18.88 8.89 -0.05
N ASP A 140 -19.90 9.53 -0.60
CA ASP A 140 -19.99 10.99 -0.59
C ASP A 140 -20.56 11.49 0.73
N ASN A 141 -19.92 12.54 1.28
CA ASN A 141 -20.31 13.22 2.52
C ASN A 141 -21.70 13.88 2.37
N ILE A 142 -22.77 13.13 2.57
CA ILE A 142 -24.14 13.66 2.60
C ILE A 142 -24.32 14.52 3.86
N THR A 143 -24.78 15.76 3.69
CA THR A 143 -25.08 16.66 4.81
C THR A 143 -26.58 16.89 4.94
N GLY A 144 -27.12 16.83 6.16
CA GLY A 144 -28.54 16.96 6.42
C GLY A 144 -28.90 18.19 7.25
N THR A 145 -30.08 18.77 7.02
CA THR A 145 -30.69 19.76 7.93
C THR A 145 -32.10 19.36 8.33
N TYR A 146 -32.45 19.62 9.59
CA TYR A 146 -33.80 19.41 10.11
C TYR A 146 -34.59 20.71 10.08
N GLU A 147 -35.77 20.68 9.45
CA GLU A 147 -36.71 21.80 9.45
C GLU A 147 -38.02 21.40 10.12
N ALA A 148 -38.50 22.25 11.04
CA ALA A 148 -39.83 22.11 11.61
C ALA A 148 -40.87 22.61 10.60
N ILE A 149 -41.64 21.69 10.02
CA ILE A 149 -42.71 22.02 9.04
C ILE A 149 -44.09 22.17 9.68
N GLY A 150 -44.16 22.05 11.01
CA GLY A 150 -45.35 22.31 11.81
C GLY A 150 -45.10 22.04 13.29
N PRO A 151 -46.08 22.31 14.18
CA PRO A 151 -45.94 22.11 15.62
C PRO A 151 -45.73 20.65 16.04
N SER A 152 -45.79 19.70 15.10
CA SER A 152 -45.68 18.26 15.39
C SER A 152 -45.05 17.46 14.24
N ASN A 153 -44.46 18.11 13.23
CA ASN A 153 -43.87 17.44 12.07
C ASN A 153 -42.47 17.99 11.79
N TRP A 154 -41.55 17.09 11.49
CA TRP A 154 -40.17 17.41 11.10
C TRP A 154 -39.91 16.92 9.69
N ARG A 155 -39.09 17.68 8.99
CA ARG A 155 -38.59 17.37 7.66
C ARG A 155 -37.08 17.26 7.74
N LEU A 156 -36.55 16.12 7.32
CA LEU A 156 -35.13 15.95 7.08
C LEU A 156 -34.87 16.21 5.59
N VAL A 157 -33.99 17.16 5.32
CA VAL A 157 -33.54 17.51 3.97
C VAL A 157 -32.10 17.08 3.86
N LEU A 158 -31.82 16.14 2.96
CA LEU A 158 -30.47 15.64 2.68
C LEU A 158 -29.91 16.35 1.44
N TYR A 159 -28.65 16.76 1.53
CA TYR A 159 -27.91 17.41 0.46
C TYR A 159 -26.72 16.55 0.06
N ASP A 160 -26.72 16.15 -1.20
CA ASP A 160 -25.58 15.57 -1.88
C ASP A 160 -24.80 16.70 -2.58
N PRO A 161 -23.51 16.92 -2.26
CA PRO A 161 -22.72 17.97 -2.88
C PRO A 161 -22.37 17.75 -4.37
N GLY A 162 -22.75 16.62 -4.99
CA GLY A 162 -22.52 16.31 -6.40
C GLY A 162 -23.74 16.43 -7.32
N PHE A 163 -24.96 16.43 -6.77
CA PHE A 163 -26.21 16.37 -7.55
C PHE A 163 -27.18 17.52 -7.19
N ASP A 164 -27.94 18.03 -8.18
CA ASP A 164 -29.02 19.01 -7.97
C ASP A 164 -30.27 18.40 -7.29
N GLU A 165 -30.19 17.16 -6.82
CA GLU A 165 -31.32 16.40 -6.29
C GLU A 165 -31.33 16.46 -4.75
N VAL A 166 -32.52 16.77 -4.21
CA VAL A 166 -32.74 16.94 -2.77
C VAL A 166 -33.74 15.88 -2.34
N ASP A 167 -33.29 14.94 -1.53
CA ASP A 167 -34.19 13.96 -0.93
C ASP A 167 -34.84 14.52 0.34
N VAL A 168 -36.16 14.38 0.40
CA VAL A 168 -36.99 14.97 1.47
C VAL A 168 -37.82 13.88 2.13
N ILE A 169 -37.53 13.62 3.41
CA ILE A 169 -38.26 12.65 4.21
C ILE A 169 -39.10 13.40 5.24
N ASP A 170 -40.44 13.31 5.10
CA ASP A 170 -41.39 13.83 6.08
C ASP A 170 -41.68 12.74 7.13
N LEU A 171 -41.30 12.98 8.39
CA LEU A 171 -41.46 12.01 9.49
C LEU A 171 -42.78 12.26 10.25
N PRO A 172 -43.75 11.32 10.25
CA PRO A 172 -44.98 11.47 11.02
C PRO A 172 -44.76 11.15 12.50
N TYR A 173 -45.35 11.97 13.38
CA TYR A 173 -45.38 11.72 14.82
C TYR A 173 -46.23 10.47 15.13
N GLY A 174 -45.66 9.54 15.91
CA GLY A 174 -46.32 8.33 16.39
C GLY A 174 -47.54 8.63 17.28
N ASP A 175 -48.48 7.69 17.32
CA ASP A 175 -49.76 7.87 17.99
C ASP A 175 -49.67 7.98 19.53
N SER A 176 -50.73 8.54 20.08
CA SER A 176 -50.80 9.11 21.42
C SER A 176 -50.91 8.08 22.54
N ASN A 177 -49.82 7.43 22.94
CA ASN A 177 -49.71 6.78 24.26
C ASN A 177 -48.25 6.72 24.76
N GLY A 178 -47.87 7.67 25.61
CA GLY A 178 -46.73 7.54 26.52
C GLY A 178 -45.67 8.63 26.39
N ASP A 179 -45.30 9.20 27.54
CA ASP A 179 -44.37 10.32 27.77
C ASP A 179 -43.17 10.46 26.80
N PHE A 180 -43.18 11.54 26.02
CA PHE A 180 -41.97 12.13 25.44
C PHE A 180 -41.86 13.58 25.91
N SER A 181 -40.94 13.86 26.83
CA SER A 181 -40.49 15.23 27.11
C SER A 181 -39.12 15.45 26.47
N PHE A 182 -39.09 16.09 25.31
CA PHE A 182 -37.85 16.65 24.76
C PHE A 182 -37.51 17.92 25.56
N ASN A 183 -36.45 17.88 26.36
CA ASN A 183 -35.88 19.06 26.99
C ASN A 183 -34.45 19.26 26.46
N PRO A 184 -34.25 19.99 25.35
CA PRO A 184 -32.92 20.24 24.84
C PRO A 184 -32.23 21.27 25.76
N GLN A 185 -31.20 20.84 26.49
CA GLN A 185 -30.18 21.76 26.99
C GLN A 185 -29.22 22.06 25.82
N PRO A 186 -28.85 23.33 25.59
CA PRO A 186 -27.96 23.68 24.49
C PRO A 186 -26.52 23.28 24.85
N ILE A 187 -26.00 22.26 24.16
CA ILE A 187 -24.56 21.98 24.10
C ILE A 187 -24.20 21.85 22.62
N GLY A 188 -23.27 22.70 22.17
CA GLY A 188 -22.34 22.51 21.04
C GLY A 188 -22.90 22.02 19.70
N ASN A 189 -22.88 22.90 18.69
CA ASN A 189 -23.19 22.55 17.31
C ASN A 189 -22.05 21.70 16.71
N ASN A 190 -22.34 20.42 16.43
CA ASN A 190 -21.97 19.63 15.24
C ASN A 190 -22.05 18.14 15.61
N TYR A 191 -22.92 17.38 14.95
CA TYR A 191 -22.93 15.92 15.00
C TYR A 191 -22.47 15.41 13.65
N HIS A 192 -21.49 14.50 13.65
CA HIS A 192 -21.14 13.67 12.50
C HIS A 192 -21.92 12.36 12.66
N VAL A 193 -22.62 11.93 11.61
CA VAL A 193 -23.33 10.64 11.58
C VAL A 193 -22.82 9.91 10.36
N GLU A 194 -22.08 8.84 10.59
CA GLU A 194 -21.65 7.90 9.57
C GLU A 194 -22.63 6.72 9.58
N LEU A 195 -23.16 6.35 8.42
CA LEU A 195 -24.03 5.20 8.25
C LEU A 195 -23.23 4.16 7.46
N GLN A 196 -22.73 3.12 8.12
CA GLN A 196 -22.26 1.92 7.43
C GLN A 196 -23.47 1.09 7.00
N SER A 197 -23.51 0.73 5.72
CA SER A 197 -24.48 -0.22 5.20
C SER A 197 -23.86 -1.61 5.14
N ASP A 198 -24.34 -2.50 6.00
CA ASP A 198 -24.10 -3.93 5.85
C ASP A 198 -25.33 -4.57 5.18
N ASP A 199 -25.07 -5.53 4.32
CA ASP A 199 -26.03 -6.16 3.42
C ASP A 199 -27.28 -6.75 4.10
N ILE A 200 -28.42 -6.49 3.46
CA ILE A 200 -29.71 -7.21 3.52
C ILE A 200 -30.44 -7.22 4.88
N GLY A 201 -31.47 -6.36 4.97
CA GLY A 201 -32.72 -6.68 5.67
C GLY A 201 -33.22 -5.62 6.65
N CYS A 202 -34.38 -5.05 6.33
CA CYS A 202 -35.12 -4.05 7.09
C CYS A 202 -35.06 -4.21 8.63
N TRP A 203 -34.48 -3.22 9.31
CA TRP A 203 -34.67 -3.03 10.75
C TRP A 203 -35.64 -1.88 11.05
N ASN A 204 -36.65 -2.17 11.87
CA ASN A 204 -37.44 -1.13 12.55
C ASN A 204 -36.62 -0.63 13.75
N LEU A 205 -35.97 0.52 13.63
CA LEU A 205 -35.37 1.23 14.76
C LEU A 205 -36.47 1.71 15.71
N LYS A 206 -36.43 1.25 16.97
CA LYS A 206 -37.19 1.84 18.07
C LYS A 206 -36.31 2.90 18.75
N ALA A 207 -36.83 4.11 18.91
CA ALA A 207 -36.09 5.29 19.38
C ALA A 207 -35.75 5.31 20.89
N GLU A 208 -35.53 4.14 21.50
CA GLU A 208 -35.20 4.02 22.94
C GLU A 208 -33.76 3.55 23.20
N ASP A 209 -33.01 3.16 22.15
CA ASP A 209 -31.63 2.74 22.31
C ASP A 209 -30.71 3.97 22.31
N TYR A 210 -30.16 4.27 23.49
CA TYR A 210 -29.00 5.15 23.63
C TYR A 210 -27.87 4.57 22.77
N PHE A 211 -27.66 5.17 21.59
CA PHE A 211 -26.55 4.85 20.70
C PHE A 211 -25.26 5.39 21.35
N ASN A 212 -24.65 4.59 22.22
CA ASN A 212 -23.22 4.75 22.45
C ASN A 212 -22.57 4.36 21.13
N ILE A 213 -22.10 5.37 20.38
CA ILE A 213 -21.07 5.15 19.36
C ILE A 213 -19.83 4.72 20.15
N VAL A 214 -19.78 3.44 20.49
CA VAL A 214 -18.51 2.77 20.72
C VAL A 214 -17.92 2.74 19.33
N SER A 215 -16.94 3.61 19.08
CA SER A 215 -16.07 3.47 17.92
C SER A 215 -15.48 2.06 18.03
N CYS A 216 -16.01 1.16 17.23
CA CYS A 216 -15.48 -0.17 17.07
C CYS A 216 -14.21 -0.02 16.22
N ILE A 217 -13.09 0.37 16.84
CA ILE A 217 -11.77 0.13 16.26
C ILE A 217 -11.57 -1.40 16.36
N ASN A 218 -12.29 -2.16 15.55
CA ASN A 218 -12.31 -3.62 15.62
C ASN A 218 -11.23 -4.27 14.74
N HIS A 219 -10.46 -3.46 14.02
CA HIS A 219 -9.31 -3.90 13.24
C HIS A 219 -8.22 -2.84 13.33
N PRO A 220 -6.92 -3.20 13.24
CA PRO A 220 -5.92 -2.21 12.92
C PRO A 220 -6.28 -1.61 11.57
N ASP A 221 -6.59 -0.35 11.63
CA ASP A 221 -6.96 0.42 10.47
C ASP A 221 -5.64 0.95 9.89
N CYS A 222 -5.39 0.60 8.63
CA CYS A 222 -4.18 0.98 7.92
C CYS A 222 -4.14 2.48 7.58
N ASP A 223 -5.07 3.27 8.14
CA ASP A 223 -4.95 4.71 8.27
C ASP A 223 -4.10 5.16 9.49
N TYR A 224 -3.65 4.23 10.34
CA TYR A 224 -2.90 4.53 11.56
C TYR A 224 -1.53 3.85 11.66
N LEU A 225 -0.64 4.53 12.39
CA LEU A 225 0.60 3.99 12.93
C LEU A 225 0.39 3.62 14.39
N TYR A 226 0.95 2.51 14.84
CA TYR A 226 0.96 2.08 16.23
C TYR A 226 2.35 2.30 16.81
N THR A 227 2.42 2.68 18.09
CA THR A 227 3.68 2.95 18.78
C THR A 227 3.57 2.61 20.25
N VAL A 228 4.68 2.25 20.87
CA VAL A 228 4.77 2.01 22.31
C VAL A 228 5.60 3.10 22.96
N SER A 229 5.25 3.43 24.19
CA SER A 229 6.05 4.27 25.06
C SER A 229 6.50 3.44 26.25
N ASP A 230 7.81 3.26 26.38
CA ASP A 230 8.42 2.41 27.40
C ASP A 230 8.37 3.08 28.78
N SER A 231 8.80 4.34 28.86
CA SER A 231 8.80 5.10 30.13
C SER A 231 7.42 5.19 30.82
N ASP A 232 6.32 4.98 30.10
CA ASP A 232 4.95 5.00 30.62
C ASP A 232 4.18 3.65 30.48
N ASN A 233 4.76 2.65 29.81
CA ASN A 233 4.17 1.33 29.54
C ASN A 233 2.82 1.40 28.82
N LYS A 234 2.81 2.10 27.69
CA LYS A 234 1.60 2.44 26.93
C LYS A 234 1.69 2.03 25.47
N LEU A 235 0.59 1.47 24.96
CA LEU A 235 0.33 1.36 23.53
C LEU A 235 -0.48 2.58 23.07
N LEU A 236 -0.09 3.14 21.94
CA LEU A 236 -0.72 4.28 21.30
C LEU A 236 -0.92 4.03 19.81
N TYR A 237 -1.73 4.90 19.19
CA TYR A 237 -1.88 4.98 17.75
C TYR A 237 -1.92 6.44 17.28
N MET A 238 -1.59 6.72 16.02
CA MET A 238 -1.69 8.05 15.41
C MET A 238 -2.03 7.96 13.92
N PRO A 239 -2.77 8.92 13.35
CA PRO A 239 -3.03 8.93 11.91
C PRO A 239 -1.73 8.99 11.11
N LYS A 240 -1.56 8.12 10.12
CA LYS A 240 -0.34 8.06 9.29
C LYS A 240 -0.14 9.32 8.44
N ASP A 241 -1.22 10.05 8.16
CA ASP A 241 -1.19 11.33 7.45
C ASP A 241 -0.72 12.52 8.32
N GLY A 242 -0.51 12.29 9.62
CA GLY A 242 -0.08 13.30 10.58
C GLY A 242 -1.14 14.35 10.90
N SER A 243 -2.41 14.11 10.58
CA SER A 243 -3.52 15.03 10.85
C SER A 243 -3.76 15.26 12.35
N ALA A 244 -3.36 14.32 13.20
CA ALA A 244 -3.39 14.42 14.65
C ALA A 244 -2.15 13.77 15.29
N GLY A 245 -1.91 14.10 16.57
CA GLY A 245 -0.90 13.42 17.38
C GLY A 245 -1.36 12.06 17.87
N ALA A 246 -0.48 11.38 18.61
CA ALA A 246 -0.77 10.09 19.20
C ALA A 246 -2.00 10.12 20.12
N SER A 247 -2.67 8.99 20.23
CA SER A 247 -3.80 8.73 21.12
C SER A 247 -3.54 7.43 21.88
N GLU A 248 -3.79 7.43 23.18
CA GLU A 248 -3.59 6.25 24.03
C GLU A 248 -4.64 5.17 23.72
N ILE A 249 -4.17 3.92 23.62
CA ILE A 249 -5.02 2.72 23.61
C ILE A 249 -5.15 2.21 25.05
N GLY A 250 -4.01 1.98 25.72
CA GLY A 250 -4.00 1.51 27.09
C GLY A 250 -2.62 1.06 27.54
N SER A 251 -2.56 0.38 28.68
CA SER A 251 -1.29 -0.07 29.27
C SER A 251 -0.87 -1.42 28.72
N THR A 252 0.42 -1.58 28.46
CA THR A 252 1.05 -2.85 28.06
C THR A 252 1.02 -3.88 29.19
N GLY A 253 1.10 -3.42 30.44
CA GLY A 253 1.12 -4.30 31.63
C GLY A 253 2.48 -4.95 31.89
N VAL A 254 3.48 -4.63 31.07
CA VAL A 254 4.89 -4.99 31.16
C VAL A 254 5.74 -3.74 30.97
N ASP A 255 7.02 -3.81 31.33
CA ASP A 255 7.86 -2.63 31.56
C ASP A 255 9.00 -2.45 30.55
N ASP A 256 9.22 -3.38 29.61
CA ASP A 256 10.42 -3.39 28.76
C ASP A 256 10.06 -3.76 27.29
N ILE A 257 8.99 -3.14 26.74
CA ILE A 257 8.62 -3.36 25.32
C ILE A 257 9.47 -2.46 24.43
N GLU A 258 10.46 -3.06 23.79
CA GLU A 258 11.43 -2.37 22.91
C GLU A 258 10.99 -2.41 21.44
N ALA A 259 10.35 -3.50 21.01
CA ALA A 259 10.02 -3.74 19.60
C ALA A 259 8.55 -4.09 19.40
N ILE A 260 7.94 -3.62 18.30
CA ILE A 260 6.62 -4.08 17.85
C ILE A 260 6.60 -4.32 16.33
N VAL A 261 5.81 -5.31 15.89
CA VAL A 261 5.61 -5.57 14.46
C VAL A 261 4.19 -6.03 14.19
N MET A 262 3.60 -5.60 13.08
CA MET A 262 2.31 -6.07 12.60
C MET A 262 2.49 -7.35 11.79
N SER A 263 1.64 -8.34 12.00
CA SER A 263 1.57 -9.51 11.11
C SER A 263 1.22 -9.09 9.69
N LEU A 264 1.64 -9.90 8.71
CA LEU A 264 1.42 -9.59 7.29
C LEU A 264 -0.06 -9.53 6.91
N ASP A 265 -0.94 -10.26 7.61
CA ASP A 265 -2.38 -10.17 7.42
C ASP A 265 -3.03 -8.98 8.13
N GLY A 266 -2.21 -8.15 8.80
CA GLY A 266 -2.67 -7.02 9.59
C GLY A 266 -3.50 -7.42 10.81
N LYS A 267 -3.50 -8.67 11.30
CA LYS A 267 -4.41 -9.10 12.40
C LYS A 267 -3.74 -9.33 13.74
N THR A 268 -2.43 -9.18 13.85
CA THR A 268 -1.72 -9.43 15.11
C THR A 268 -0.61 -8.41 15.27
N LEU A 269 -0.67 -7.64 16.36
CA LEU A 269 0.43 -6.80 16.79
C LEU A 269 1.33 -7.62 17.72
N TYR A 270 2.48 -8.04 17.22
CA TYR A 270 3.52 -8.71 18.00
C TYR A 270 4.42 -7.70 18.69
N ALA A 271 5.05 -8.14 19.78
CA ALA A 271 6.01 -7.33 20.52
C ALA A 271 7.11 -8.17 21.17
N ALA A 272 8.26 -7.55 21.42
CA ALA A 272 9.34 -8.07 22.25
C ALA A 272 9.34 -7.32 23.59
N ASP A 273 9.26 -8.07 24.69
CA ASP A 273 9.40 -7.61 26.08
C ASP A 273 10.67 -8.27 26.65
N ALA A 274 11.82 -7.58 26.51
CA ALA A 274 13.15 -8.15 26.76
C ALA A 274 13.33 -9.55 26.12
N GLU A 275 13.47 -10.63 26.90
CA GLU A 275 13.64 -12.00 26.41
C GLU A 275 12.34 -12.68 25.89
N THR A 276 11.19 -12.02 26.03
CA THR A 276 9.86 -12.62 25.83
C THR A 276 9.18 -12.09 24.58
N PHE A 277 8.79 -12.99 23.68
CA PHE A 277 7.93 -12.67 22.55
C PHE A 277 6.46 -12.78 22.96
N GLY A 278 5.62 -11.85 22.48
CA GLY A 278 4.19 -11.87 22.73
C GLY A 278 3.37 -11.04 21.76
N THR A 279 2.12 -10.78 22.13
CA THR A 279 1.21 -9.92 21.36
C THR A 279 0.65 -8.80 22.22
N LEU A 280 0.38 -7.66 21.59
CA LEU A 280 -0.30 -6.52 22.19
C LEU A 280 -1.76 -6.49 21.73
N ASN A 281 -2.67 -6.33 22.68
CA ASN A 281 -4.08 -6.16 22.38
C ASN A 281 -4.38 -4.71 21.96
N TRP A 282 -4.69 -4.46 20.69
CA TRP A 282 -4.99 -3.12 20.16
C TRP A 282 -6.21 -2.41 20.75
N ASN A 283 -7.07 -3.09 21.53
CA ASN A 283 -8.20 -2.46 22.21
C ASN A 283 -7.87 -2.02 23.64
N THR A 284 -6.84 -2.60 24.25
CA THR A 284 -6.57 -2.45 25.68
C THR A 284 -5.12 -2.11 26.01
N GLY A 285 -4.21 -2.32 25.06
CA GLY A 285 -2.76 -2.27 25.22
C GLY A 285 -2.15 -3.55 25.79
N GLU A 286 -2.92 -4.44 26.42
CA GLU A 286 -2.38 -5.54 27.25
C GLU A 286 -1.49 -6.50 26.45
N PHE A 287 -0.28 -6.75 26.97
CA PHE A 287 0.68 -7.72 26.46
C PHE A 287 0.32 -9.14 26.90
N THR A 288 0.35 -10.09 25.97
CA THR A 288 0.16 -11.52 26.22
C THR A 288 1.39 -12.28 25.74
N PRO A 289 2.16 -12.94 26.65
CA PRO A 289 3.35 -13.67 26.26
C PRO A 289 3.00 -14.92 25.44
N ILE A 290 3.79 -15.18 24.41
CA ILE A 290 3.78 -16.41 23.60
C ILE A 290 4.90 -17.35 24.07
N GLY A 291 6.12 -16.84 24.21
CA GLY A 291 7.28 -17.61 24.67
C GLY A 291 8.60 -16.87 24.51
N ASP A 292 9.65 -17.40 25.14
CA ASP A 292 10.98 -16.80 25.13
C ASP A 292 11.70 -17.05 23.79
N PHE A 293 12.55 -16.10 23.38
CA PHE A 293 13.33 -16.23 22.14
C PHE A 293 14.33 -17.39 22.19
N GLY A 294 15.05 -17.56 23.30
CA GLY A 294 15.93 -18.71 23.55
C GLY A 294 17.43 -18.42 23.38
N THR A 295 18.21 -19.46 23.07
CA THR A 295 19.68 -19.37 22.94
C THR A 295 20.14 -20.02 21.64
N GLY A 296 20.75 -19.24 20.75
CA GLY A 296 21.28 -19.70 19.47
C GLY A 296 22.81 -19.76 19.43
N ASN A 297 23.35 -20.48 18.46
CA ASN A 297 24.78 -20.57 18.17
C ASN A 297 25.11 -20.07 16.76
N GLY A 298 26.12 -19.21 16.66
CA GLY A 298 26.57 -18.61 15.41
C GLY A 298 28.08 -18.43 15.34
N SER A 299 28.52 -17.41 14.60
CA SER A 299 29.94 -17.19 14.29
C SER A 299 30.81 -16.84 15.51
N ILE A 300 30.20 -16.36 16.59
CA ILE A 300 30.86 -15.92 17.82
C ILE A 300 30.53 -16.79 19.03
N GLY A 301 29.72 -17.85 18.85
CA GLY A 301 29.40 -18.84 19.87
C GLY A 301 27.92 -18.84 20.25
N TRP A 302 27.64 -19.30 21.47
CA TRP A 302 26.29 -19.33 22.03
C TRP A 302 25.93 -17.97 22.59
N GLU A 303 24.79 -17.44 22.19
CA GLU A 303 24.23 -16.16 22.63
C GLU A 303 22.78 -16.38 23.05
N THR A 304 22.36 -15.73 24.13
CA THR A 304 20.96 -15.72 24.58
C THR A 304 20.32 -14.49 23.96
N PHE A 305 19.13 -14.65 23.40
CA PHE A 305 18.38 -13.54 22.83
C PHE A 305 17.50 -12.95 23.94
N ASP A 306 18.05 -12.00 24.69
CA ASP A 306 17.42 -11.41 25.88
C ASP A 306 17.29 -9.88 25.85
N ASP A 307 17.71 -9.23 24.75
CA ASP A 307 17.62 -7.79 24.54
C ASP A 307 17.21 -7.52 23.07
N VAL A 308 15.94 -7.82 22.73
CA VAL A 308 15.45 -7.76 21.34
C VAL A 308 14.80 -6.41 21.05
N ASP A 309 15.46 -5.58 20.25
CA ASP A 309 15.01 -4.19 20.00
C ASP A 309 14.27 -4.01 18.69
N GLY A 310 14.58 -4.83 17.69
CA GLY A 310 13.98 -4.74 16.38
C GLY A 310 13.15 -5.97 16.05
N LEU A 311 12.00 -5.76 15.42
CA LEU A 311 11.16 -6.83 14.88
C LEU A 311 10.65 -6.46 13.49
N THR A 312 10.80 -7.37 12.52
CA THR A 312 10.25 -7.13 11.18
C THR A 312 9.89 -8.41 10.46
N PHE A 313 8.72 -8.42 9.80
CA PHE A 313 8.41 -9.45 8.82
C PHE A 313 9.05 -9.12 7.49
N ASP A 314 9.53 -10.16 6.81
CA ASP A 314 9.80 -10.09 5.40
C ASP A 314 8.51 -10.35 4.62
N PRO A 315 7.88 -9.32 4.02
CA PRO A 315 6.60 -9.47 3.32
C PRO A 315 6.69 -10.42 2.12
N SER A 316 7.89 -10.63 1.57
CA SER A 316 8.10 -11.54 0.44
C SER A 316 8.22 -13.02 0.83
N THR A 317 8.53 -13.32 2.11
CA THR A 317 8.78 -14.69 2.56
C THR A 317 7.99 -15.11 3.79
N GLY A 318 7.30 -14.19 4.47
CA GLY A 318 6.61 -14.46 5.74
C GLY A 318 7.53 -14.70 6.92
N ILE A 319 8.85 -14.56 6.76
CA ILE A 319 9.82 -14.81 7.83
C ILE A 319 9.84 -13.61 8.78
N LEU A 320 9.65 -13.86 10.08
CA LEU A 320 9.85 -12.89 11.14
C LEU A 320 11.32 -12.87 11.55
N TYR A 321 11.93 -11.69 11.53
CA TYR A 321 13.27 -11.42 12.00
C TYR A 321 13.26 -10.59 13.29
N GLY A 322 14.29 -10.75 14.11
CA GLY A 322 14.59 -9.84 15.21
C GLY A 322 16.08 -9.47 15.28
N SER A 323 16.37 -8.30 15.84
CA SER A 323 17.72 -7.89 16.25
C SER A 323 17.89 -8.08 17.75
N ASP A 324 18.99 -8.71 18.18
CA ASP A 324 19.36 -8.86 19.58
C ASP A 324 20.60 -7.99 19.89
N ARG A 325 20.41 -7.07 20.84
CA ARG A 325 21.39 -6.06 21.24
C ARG A 325 22.46 -6.64 22.14
N ARG A 326 23.72 -6.25 21.91
CA ARG A 326 24.86 -6.76 22.69
C ARG A 326 25.88 -5.69 23.01
N GLY A 327 26.91 -6.07 23.78
CA GLY A 327 28.07 -5.22 24.08
C GLY A 327 29.05 -5.01 22.91
N GLY A 328 28.53 -4.91 21.68
CA GLY A 328 29.20 -4.87 20.37
C GLY A 328 28.19 -5.33 19.31
N ASP A 329 28.56 -5.33 18.02
CA ASP A 329 27.67 -5.64 16.87
C ASP A 329 26.52 -6.62 17.18
N ASP A 330 25.30 -6.15 16.96
CA ASP A 330 24.06 -6.86 17.21
C ASP A 330 23.87 -8.10 16.32
N LEU A 331 22.91 -8.94 16.69
CA LEU A 331 22.63 -10.19 15.99
C LEU A 331 21.31 -10.10 15.24
N LEU A 332 21.29 -10.62 14.02
CA LEU A 332 20.06 -10.88 13.29
C LEU A 332 19.71 -12.36 13.41
N PHE A 333 18.48 -12.66 13.84
CA PHE A 333 17.97 -14.03 13.94
C PHE A 333 16.53 -14.12 13.40
N GLN A 334 16.05 -15.36 13.17
CA GLN A 334 14.68 -15.62 12.74
C GLN A 334 13.85 -16.13 13.92
N ILE A 335 12.58 -15.75 13.98
CA ILE A 335 11.63 -16.08 15.06
C ILE A 335 10.48 -16.90 14.47
N ASN A 336 10.04 -17.94 15.19
CA ASN A 336 8.79 -18.62 14.89
C ASN A 336 7.64 -17.90 15.63
N PRO A 337 6.74 -17.18 14.93
CA PRO A 337 5.72 -16.35 15.58
C PRO A 337 4.71 -17.16 16.39
N ASN A 338 4.55 -18.46 16.10
CA ASN A 338 3.63 -19.33 16.86
C ASN A 338 4.19 -19.74 18.23
N THR A 339 5.51 -19.68 18.41
CA THR A 339 6.19 -20.18 19.62
C THR A 339 7.04 -19.15 20.33
N GLY A 340 7.37 -18.03 19.69
CA GLY A 340 8.32 -17.03 20.18
C GLY A 340 9.79 -17.45 20.04
N ALA A 341 10.08 -18.75 19.99
CA ALA A 341 11.44 -19.27 19.88
C ALA A 341 12.13 -18.92 18.55
N PHE A 342 13.46 -18.76 18.61
CA PHE A 342 14.30 -18.64 17.42
C PHE A 342 14.20 -19.88 16.52
N VAL A 343 14.50 -19.71 15.23
CA VAL A 343 14.54 -20.80 14.23
C VAL A 343 15.97 -21.36 14.10
N PRO A 344 16.24 -22.61 14.52
CA PRO A 344 17.59 -23.17 14.46
C PRO A 344 18.11 -23.37 13.03
N GLY A 345 19.37 -23.01 12.80
CA GLY A 345 20.07 -23.19 11.53
C GLY A 345 19.62 -22.27 10.40
N ALA A 346 18.86 -21.20 10.71
CA ALA A 346 18.29 -20.25 9.76
C ALA A 346 19.31 -19.67 8.76
N PHE A 347 20.57 -19.51 9.16
CA PHE A 347 21.62 -18.87 8.35
C PHE A 347 22.68 -19.88 7.93
N SER A 348 22.32 -20.77 7.01
CA SER A 348 23.22 -21.82 6.49
C SER A 348 23.83 -22.71 7.60
N GLY A 349 23.01 -23.05 8.60
CA GLY A 349 23.39 -23.90 9.73
C GLY A 349 23.82 -23.14 11.00
N ASN A 350 23.97 -21.81 10.93
CA ASN A 350 24.02 -20.96 12.12
C ASN A 350 22.62 -20.51 12.51
N ASP A 351 22.41 -20.25 13.79
CA ASP A 351 21.12 -19.77 14.32
C ASP A 351 20.93 -18.25 14.14
N TYR A 352 22.03 -17.51 14.04
CA TYR A 352 22.07 -16.06 13.80
C TYR A 352 23.24 -15.66 12.91
N VAL A 353 23.19 -14.42 12.39
CA VAL A 353 24.34 -13.69 11.81
C VAL A 353 24.60 -12.41 12.58
N VAL A 354 25.84 -11.92 12.54
CA VAL A 354 26.22 -10.65 13.17
C VAL A 354 25.94 -9.51 12.19
N ILE A 355 25.21 -8.49 12.61
CA ILE A 355 24.97 -7.26 11.85
C ILE A 355 26.25 -6.42 11.93
N ALA A 356 27.05 -6.43 10.87
CA ALA A 356 28.42 -5.91 10.90
C ALA A 356 28.50 -4.37 10.83
N THR A 357 27.88 -3.68 11.79
CA THR A 357 27.79 -2.22 11.90
C THR A 357 29.14 -1.59 12.26
N THR A 358 29.88 -2.11 13.24
CA THR A 358 31.18 -1.54 13.65
C THR A 358 32.18 -1.41 12.50
N PRO A 359 32.44 -2.45 11.68
CA PRO A 359 33.36 -2.32 10.56
C PRO A 359 32.82 -1.42 9.43
N ALA A 360 31.50 -1.27 9.30
CA ALA A 360 30.88 -0.48 8.23
C ALA A 360 30.77 1.01 8.57
N VAL A 361 30.30 1.34 9.78
CA VAL A 361 29.96 2.69 10.21
C VAL A 361 30.60 3.12 11.54
N GLY A 362 31.22 2.19 12.27
CA GLY A 362 31.88 2.48 13.55
C GLY A 362 30.93 2.67 14.72
N LEU A 363 29.75 2.06 14.63
CA LEU A 363 28.64 2.04 15.58
C LEU A 363 28.27 0.57 15.78
N ASP A 364 27.84 0.19 16.98
CA ASP A 364 27.58 -1.21 17.36
C ASP A 364 26.10 -1.53 17.60
N ASP A 365 25.29 -0.53 17.93
CA ASP A 365 23.90 -0.69 18.35
C ASP A 365 22.94 -0.53 17.14
N VAL A 366 21.96 -1.41 17.00
CA VAL A 366 20.89 -1.42 15.99
C VAL A 366 19.53 -1.46 16.69
N ASP A 367 18.86 -0.31 16.78
CA ASP A 367 17.63 -0.18 17.57
C ASP A 367 16.42 -0.81 16.87
N ASP A 368 16.29 -0.74 15.54
CA ASP A 368 15.17 -1.38 14.84
C ASP A 368 15.54 -1.90 13.44
N LEU A 369 14.62 -2.68 12.88
CA LEU A 369 14.68 -3.33 11.59
C LEU A 369 13.40 -3.09 10.80
N ALA A 370 13.54 -2.96 9.48
CA ALA A 370 12.38 -2.94 8.59
C ALA A 370 12.73 -3.45 7.21
N ILE A 371 11.79 -4.12 6.55
CA ILE A 371 11.97 -4.63 5.20
C ILE A 371 11.05 -3.87 4.26
N ASP A 372 11.63 -3.32 3.19
CA ASP A 372 10.88 -2.65 2.12
C ASP A 372 10.04 -3.70 1.37
N PRO A 373 8.71 -3.60 1.37
CA PRO A 373 7.86 -4.56 0.70
C PRO A 373 8.05 -4.60 -0.81
N SER A 374 8.58 -3.53 -1.41
CA SER A 374 8.73 -3.45 -2.87
C SER A 374 9.94 -4.20 -3.41
N ASP A 375 11.00 -4.40 -2.61
CA ASP A 375 12.25 -5.05 -3.06
C ASP A 375 12.86 -6.05 -2.07
N GLY A 376 12.25 -6.21 -0.88
CA GLY A 376 12.72 -7.12 0.17
C GLY A 376 14.03 -6.68 0.86
N GLN A 377 14.52 -5.46 0.63
CA GLN A 377 15.70 -4.93 1.30
C GLN A 377 15.42 -4.65 2.78
N MET A 378 16.24 -5.21 3.66
CA MET A 378 16.25 -4.87 5.09
C MET A 378 17.04 -3.59 5.36
N TYR A 379 16.48 -2.72 6.18
CA TYR A 379 17.07 -1.50 6.71
C TYR A 379 17.23 -1.62 8.22
N GLY A 380 18.24 -0.92 8.76
CA GLY A 380 18.57 -0.83 10.18
C GLY A 380 18.80 0.63 10.60
N SER A 381 18.48 0.98 11.85
CA SER A 381 19.14 2.10 12.55
C SER A 381 20.49 1.62 13.03
N ALA A 382 21.44 2.53 13.16
CA ALA A 382 22.74 2.19 13.69
C ALA A 382 23.27 3.38 14.47
N ASN A 383 23.49 3.18 15.75
CA ASN A 383 23.83 4.25 16.68
C ASN A 383 24.83 3.78 17.76
N SER A 384 25.14 4.68 18.69
CA SER A 384 25.87 4.36 19.90
C SER A 384 25.21 5.09 21.07
N GLY A 385 24.31 4.40 21.76
CA GLY A 385 23.45 4.93 22.83
C GLY A 385 22.62 6.13 22.38
N GLY A 386 21.82 5.97 21.34
CA GLY A 386 20.93 7.00 20.79
C GLY A 386 21.65 8.11 20.02
N GLN A 387 22.98 8.06 19.94
CA GLN A 387 23.79 9.05 19.24
C GLN A 387 24.37 8.49 17.96
N TYR A 388 24.54 9.41 17.04
CA TYR A 388 25.19 9.21 15.78
C TYR A 388 24.36 8.51 14.69
N GLU A 389 23.04 8.50 14.87
CA GLU A 389 22.04 7.74 14.13
C GLU A 389 22.26 7.61 12.62
N ARG A 390 22.37 6.38 12.11
CA ARG A 390 22.59 6.13 10.67
C ARG A 390 21.58 5.16 10.14
N LEU A 391 21.02 5.49 8.99
CA LEU A 391 20.28 4.52 8.22
C LEU A 391 21.25 3.61 7.46
N ILE A 392 21.06 2.31 7.59
CA ILE A 392 21.87 1.29 6.94
C ILE A 392 21.02 0.31 6.15
N LYS A 393 21.63 -0.36 5.17
CA LYS A 393 21.10 -1.58 4.53
C LYS A 393 21.76 -2.80 5.12
N ILE A 394 20.98 -3.84 5.37
CA ILE A 394 21.45 -5.11 5.92
C ILE A 394 21.20 -6.22 4.89
N ASP A 395 22.23 -6.99 4.56
CA ASP A 395 22.06 -8.26 3.86
C ASP A 395 21.57 -9.31 4.85
N LYS A 396 20.29 -9.70 4.74
CA LYS A 396 19.62 -10.62 5.66
C LYS A 396 20.34 -11.96 5.82
N ASN A 397 21.05 -12.44 4.80
CA ASN A 397 21.70 -13.75 4.83
C ASN A 397 23.07 -13.73 5.52
N THR A 398 23.73 -12.58 5.53
CA THR A 398 25.13 -12.47 5.95
C THR A 398 25.36 -11.48 7.08
N GLY A 399 24.39 -10.60 7.37
CA GLY A 399 24.54 -9.46 8.28
C GLY A 399 25.46 -8.36 7.73
N SER A 400 25.84 -8.41 6.45
CA SER A 400 26.71 -7.38 5.86
C SER A 400 25.97 -6.04 5.77
N VAL A 401 26.65 -4.97 6.17
CA VAL A 401 26.06 -3.62 6.25
C VAL A 401 26.55 -2.70 5.14
N THR A 402 25.64 -1.93 4.56
CA THR A 402 25.95 -0.78 3.68
C THR A 402 25.39 0.51 4.27
N ASP A 403 26.27 1.48 4.53
CA ASP A 403 25.91 2.80 5.03
C ASP A 403 25.14 3.63 3.98
N ILE A 404 23.94 4.10 4.33
CA ILE A 404 23.19 5.05 3.50
C ILE A 404 23.59 6.48 3.86
N GLY A 405 23.64 6.78 5.15
CA GLY A 405 24.01 8.09 5.65
C GLY A 405 23.55 8.34 7.07
N ARG A 406 24.04 9.46 7.63
CA ARG A 406 23.49 10.03 8.86
C ARG A 406 22.05 10.45 8.61
N LEU A 407 21.14 10.04 9.50
CA LEU A 407 19.78 10.56 9.53
C LEU A 407 19.77 12.06 9.86
N GLN A 408 19.09 12.83 9.00
CA GLN A 408 19.06 14.30 9.06
C GLN A 408 17.67 14.83 8.80
N TYR A 409 17.39 16.02 9.33
CA TYR A 409 16.19 16.78 9.02
C TYR A 409 16.57 18.25 8.79
N SER A 410 15.59 19.10 8.46
CA SER A 410 15.85 20.53 8.17
C SER A 410 16.53 21.30 9.31
N GLY A 411 16.40 20.83 10.56
CA GLY A 411 16.98 21.45 11.75
C GLY A 411 18.36 20.93 12.16
N GLY A 412 18.86 19.84 11.55
CA GLY A 412 20.15 19.25 11.91
C GLY A 412 20.15 17.73 11.79
N ASP A 413 20.95 17.10 12.64
CA ASP A 413 20.99 15.64 12.76
C ASP A 413 19.75 15.15 13.51
N LEU A 414 19.18 14.04 13.05
CA LEU A 414 18.21 13.26 13.79
C LEU A 414 19.03 12.23 14.58
N ASP A 415 18.76 12.13 15.87
CA ASP A 415 19.39 11.20 16.82
C ASP A 415 18.26 10.56 17.62
N ASP A 416 18.54 9.41 18.23
CA ASP A 416 17.62 8.66 19.10
C ASP A 416 16.42 8.13 18.32
N LEU A 417 16.68 7.50 17.17
CA LEU A 417 15.64 6.84 16.39
C LEU A 417 15.50 5.42 16.92
N GLU A 418 14.45 5.18 17.69
CA GLU A 418 14.26 3.89 18.35
C GLU A 418 13.54 2.89 17.45
N GLY A 419 12.56 3.37 16.68
CA GLY A 419 11.68 2.49 15.90
C GLY A 419 11.45 2.97 14.47
N PHE A 420 11.25 2.06 13.54
CA PHE A 420 10.75 2.38 12.20
C PHE A 420 10.10 1.19 11.49
N SER A 421 9.17 1.49 10.57
CA SER A 421 8.51 0.51 9.74
C SER A 421 8.12 1.09 8.39
N PHE A 422 8.02 0.23 7.38
CA PHE A 422 7.28 0.55 6.18
C PHE A 422 5.77 0.50 6.45
N HIS A 423 5.02 1.13 5.55
CA HIS A 423 3.56 1.07 5.50
C HIS A 423 3.11 0.70 4.08
N ASP A 424 1.86 0.26 3.93
CA ASP A 424 1.20 -0.05 2.65
C ASP A 424 1.21 1.09 1.62
N ASP A 425 1.41 2.34 2.07
CA ASP A 425 1.50 3.50 1.20
C ASP A 425 2.92 3.73 0.63
N GLY A 426 3.84 2.81 0.94
CA GLY A 426 5.24 2.82 0.53
C GLY A 426 6.10 3.84 1.28
N ASN A 427 5.56 4.58 2.24
CA ASN A 427 6.37 5.46 3.09
C ASN A 427 7.05 4.65 4.20
N PHE A 428 8.17 5.21 4.65
CA PHE A 428 8.98 4.67 5.72
C PHE A 428 8.88 5.60 6.93
N TYR A 429 8.26 5.11 7.99
CA TYR A 429 7.94 5.89 9.19
C TYR A 429 8.92 5.55 10.31
N GLY A 430 9.24 6.52 11.16
CA GLY A 430 10.11 6.31 12.32
C GLY A 430 9.68 7.09 13.57
N SER A 431 9.97 6.55 14.75
CA SER A 431 9.78 7.18 16.06
C SER A 431 11.13 7.54 16.67
N THR A 432 11.14 8.60 17.48
CA THR A 432 12.29 8.97 18.29
C THR A 432 11.99 8.92 19.78
N GLY A 433 12.99 8.50 20.55
CA GLY A 433 12.96 8.34 22.00
C GLY A 433 13.11 9.66 22.76
N LYS A 434 13.52 9.54 24.04
CA LYS A 434 13.64 10.69 24.97
C LYS A 434 15.05 11.26 25.10
N ASP A 435 16.08 10.56 24.66
CA ASP A 435 17.50 10.84 24.91
C ASP A 435 18.19 11.64 23.79
N GLY A 436 17.50 11.86 22.68
CA GLY A 436 17.93 12.77 21.62
C GLY A 436 17.92 14.27 21.99
N ALA A 437 18.07 15.13 21.00
CA ALA A 437 17.91 16.57 21.18
C ALA A 437 16.43 16.94 21.45
N SER A 438 16.15 17.91 22.32
CA SER A 438 14.76 18.34 22.60
C SER A 438 13.94 18.76 21.36
N SER A 439 14.60 19.05 20.24
CA SER A 439 13.97 19.34 18.96
C SER A 439 13.52 18.11 18.17
N THR A 440 14.00 16.92 18.53
CA THR A 440 13.75 15.64 17.88
C THR A 440 13.02 14.64 18.76
N ASN A 441 13.14 14.71 20.09
CA ASN A 441 12.57 13.71 21.01
C ASN A 441 11.06 13.58 20.90
N ASN A 442 10.59 12.34 21.05
CA ASN A 442 9.17 11.97 21.06
C ASN A 442 8.44 12.47 19.80
N LYS A 443 8.92 12.10 18.62
CA LYS A 443 8.35 12.54 17.33
C LYS A 443 8.24 11.39 16.37
N ALA A 444 7.20 11.45 15.53
CA ALA A 444 7.05 10.59 14.39
C ALA A 444 7.59 11.29 13.14
N TRP A 445 8.24 10.52 12.26
CA TRP A 445 8.93 11.01 11.07
C TRP A 445 8.55 10.19 9.85
N ILE A 446 8.63 10.82 8.68
CA ILE A 446 8.73 10.13 7.40
C ILE A 446 10.18 10.21 6.95
N ILE A 447 10.81 9.07 6.68
CA ILE A 447 12.23 8.94 6.37
C ILE A 447 12.41 8.55 4.91
N ASN A 448 13.30 9.24 4.20
CA ASN A 448 13.66 8.87 2.84
C ASN A 448 14.83 7.88 2.85
N VAL A 449 14.53 6.62 2.53
CA VAL A 449 15.51 5.52 2.54
C VAL A 449 16.66 5.68 1.55
N LYS A 450 16.55 6.57 0.55
CA LYS A 450 17.62 6.79 -0.44
C LYS A 450 18.72 7.71 0.06
N ASN A 451 18.42 8.58 1.02
CA ASN A 451 19.34 9.63 1.46
C ASN A 451 19.32 9.93 2.96
N ALA A 452 18.58 9.16 3.76
CA ALA A 452 18.44 9.32 5.21
C ALA A 452 17.92 10.73 5.62
N TYR A 453 17.11 11.38 4.77
CA TYR A 453 16.47 12.64 5.13
C TYR A 453 15.07 12.40 5.69
N ALA A 454 14.78 12.98 6.86
CA ALA A 454 13.54 12.87 7.58
C ALA A 454 12.71 14.15 7.52
N ILE A 455 11.39 13.97 7.45
CA ILE A 455 10.37 15.01 7.54
C ILE A 455 9.53 14.74 8.78
N LEU A 456 9.32 15.75 9.61
CA LEU A 456 8.47 15.63 10.79
C LEU A 456 7.04 15.32 10.34
N LEU A 457 6.50 14.19 10.80
CA LEU A 457 5.10 13.83 10.63
C LEU A 457 4.26 14.52 11.71
N HIS A 458 4.51 14.19 12.97
CA HIS A 458 3.84 14.79 14.12
C HIS A 458 4.68 14.67 15.39
N ALA A 459 4.34 15.46 16.41
CA ALA A 459 4.88 15.29 17.75
C ALA A 459 4.07 14.26 18.56
N MET A 460 4.75 13.45 19.36
CA MET A 460 4.14 12.44 20.23
C MET A 460 4.24 12.92 21.68
N ASP A 461 3.50 13.98 22.00
CA ASP A 461 3.70 14.74 23.24
C ASP A 461 2.89 14.21 24.45
N ILE A 462 2.31 13.01 24.36
CA ILE A 462 1.48 12.44 25.45
C ILE A 462 2.36 11.77 26.51
N TYR A 463 3.35 11.01 26.05
CA TYR A 463 4.29 10.25 26.88
C TYR A 463 5.73 10.53 26.42
N ALA A 464 6.69 9.72 26.83
CA ALA A 464 8.08 9.84 26.41
C ALA A 464 8.67 8.47 26.11
N ASP A 465 9.81 8.45 25.41
CA ASP A 465 10.55 7.20 25.16
C ASP A 465 9.75 6.27 24.29
N TYR A 466 9.64 6.63 23.01
CA TYR A 466 8.85 5.88 22.06
C TYR A 466 9.74 4.89 21.33
N GLU A 467 9.73 3.64 21.79
CA GLU A 467 10.70 2.61 21.36
C GLU A 467 10.40 2.05 19.97
N ALA A 468 9.13 1.91 19.60
CA ALA A 468 8.78 1.32 18.32
C ALA A 468 7.67 2.08 17.60
N ILE A 469 7.66 2.02 16.26
CA ILE A 469 6.53 2.45 15.44
C ILE A 469 6.28 1.46 14.31
N VAL A 470 5.02 1.09 14.12
CA VAL A 470 4.63 0.14 13.08
C VAL A 470 3.42 0.61 12.29
N GLY A 471 3.49 0.37 10.98
CA GLY A 471 2.39 0.54 10.05
C GLY A 471 1.83 -0.80 9.60
N CYS A 472 0.66 -0.79 8.95
CA CYS A 472 0.29 -1.96 8.16
C CYS A 472 1.28 -2.10 7.02
N VAL A 473 1.95 -3.24 6.91
CA VAL A 473 2.62 -3.63 5.68
C VAL A 473 1.66 -4.59 5.00
N ASP A 474 0.86 -4.08 4.06
CA ASP A 474 0.08 -4.95 3.20
C ASP A 474 1.10 -5.75 2.38
N ALA A 475 1.29 -7.01 2.75
CA ALA A 475 2.06 -7.92 1.94
C ALA A 475 1.17 -8.29 0.77
N GLY A 476 1.00 -7.34 -0.16
CA GLY A 476 0.29 -7.58 -1.41
C GLY A 476 0.71 -8.94 -1.97
N PRO A 477 -0.20 -9.61 -2.68
CA PRO A 477 -0.20 -11.06 -2.91
C PRO A 477 1.20 -11.70 -2.91
N VAL A 478 1.43 -12.61 -1.98
CA VAL A 478 2.70 -13.33 -1.88
C VAL A 478 2.93 -14.09 -3.20
N SER A 479 4.11 -13.90 -3.79
CA SER A 479 4.49 -14.65 -4.99
C SER A 479 4.50 -16.15 -4.71
N PRO A 480 4.03 -16.98 -5.66
CA PRO A 480 4.03 -18.43 -5.46
C PRO A 480 5.46 -18.95 -5.27
N THR A 481 5.58 -20.05 -4.52
CA THR A 481 6.84 -20.72 -4.27
C THR A 481 7.58 -20.99 -5.59
N SER A 482 8.89 -20.70 -5.60
CA SER A 482 9.73 -21.01 -6.75
C SER A 482 9.96 -22.52 -6.89
N SER A 483 9.93 -23.02 -8.12
CA SER A 483 10.14 -24.45 -8.38
C SER A 483 11.52 -24.96 -7.93
N SER A 484 11.55 -26.17 -7.37
CA SER A 484 12.77 -26.86 -6.92
C SER A 484 13.32 -27.89 -7.93
N CYS A 485 12.90 -27.79 -9.20
CA CYS A 485 13.21 -28.74 -10.27
C CYS A 485 14.66 -29.24 -10.33
N GLU A 486 14.83 -30.57 -10.36
CA GLU A 486 16.15 -31.16 -10.55
C GLU A 486 16.75 -30.85 -11.94
N ASN A 487 18.07 -30.70 -11.99
CA ASN A 487 18.77 -30.42 -13.24
C ASN A 487 18.66 -31.60 -14.22
N GLY A 488 18.09 -31.35 -15.40
CA GLY A 488 17.81 -32.37 -16.41
C GLY A 488 16.33 -32.68 -16.57
N SER A 489 15.49 -32.24 -15.64
CA SER A 489 14.02 -32.26 -15.78
C SER A 489 13.54 -31.21 -16.76
N PHE A 490 12.33 -31.40 -17.28
CA PHE A 490 11.63 -30.37 -18.03
C PHE A 490 10.81 -29.53 -17.06
N LEU A 491 11.20 -28.26 -16.91
CA LEU A 491 10.48 -27.27 -16.12
C LEU A 491 9.61 -26.43 -17.06
N TRP A 492 8.32 -26.33 -16.76
CA TRP A 492 7.48 -25.24 -17.24
C TRP A 492 7.20 -24.27 -16.10
N ASP A 493 7.36 -22.98 -16.40
CA ASP A 493 7.15 -21.88 -15.47
C ASP A 493 6.17 -20.88 -16.09
N ASN A 494 5.20 -20.43 -15.31
CA ASN A 494 4.16 -19.52 -15.75
C ASN A 494 4.62 -18.05 -15.79
N ASN A 495 5.84 -17.75 -15.34
CA ASN A 495 6.41 -16.41 -15.23
C ASN A 495 5.43 -15.44 -14.53
N ILE A 496 4.85 -15.87 -13.41
CA ILE A 496 3.94 -15.00 -12.64
C ILE A 496 4.74 -13.80 -12.15
N GLN A 497 4.25 -12.61 -12.43
CA GLN A 497 4.76 -11.34 -11.92
C GLN A 497 3.60 -10.62 -11.24
N ILE A 498 3.90 -10.07 -10.08
CA ILE A 498 2.95 -9.39 -9.21
C ILE A 498 3.43 -7.95 -9.09
N ASP A 499 2.56 -7.01 -9.41
CA ASP A 499 2.76 -5.58 -9.20
C ASP A 499 1.54 -5.08 -8.43
N ASP A 500 1.68 -4.98 -7.10
CA ASP A 500 0.54 -4.78 -6.19
C ASP A 500 -0.48 -5.91 -6.39
N CYS A 501 -1.61 -5.62 -7.05
CA CYS A 501 -2.64 -6.59 -7.39
C CYS A 501 -2.81 -6.87 -8.88
N ASP A 502 -1.97 -6.28 -9.71
CA ASP A 502 -1.94 -6.55 -11.14
C ASP A 502 -1.06 -7.80 -11.40
N ILE A 503 -1.72 -8.96 -11.42
CA ILE A 503 -1.06 -10.23 -11.72
C ILE A 503 -0.93 -10.41 -13.23
N THR A 504 0.31 -10.60 -13.69
CA THR A 504 0.59 -11.01 -15.07
C THR A 504 1.23 -12.39 -15.08
N SER A 505 0.81 -13.24 -16.02
CA SER A 505 1.37 -14.58 -16.21
C SER A 505 1.20 -15.06 -17.65
N ASN A 506 1.92 -16.11 -18.04
CA ASN A 506 1.84 -16.67 -19.38
C ASN A 506 0.46 -17.31 -19.67
N SER A 507 -0.14 -17.94 -18.67
CA SER A 507 -1.44 -18.62 -18.79
C SER A 507 -2.63 -17.75 -18.42
N GLY A 508 -2.43 -16.72 -17.60
CA GLY A 508 -3.51 -16.12 -16.82
C GLY A 508 -4.07 -17.09 -15.76
N PRO A 509 -5.09 -16.67 -14.99
CA PRO A 509 -5.84 -17.59 -14.14
C PRO A 509 -6.63 -18.57 -15.00
N LEU A 510 -6.73 -19.82 -14.52
CA LEU A 510 -7.62 -20.80 -15.09
C LEU A 510 -8.93 -20.84 -14.32
N CYS A 511 -10.04 -20.54 -14.98
CA CYS A 511 -11.39 -20.70 -14.44
C CYS A 511 -12.47 -20.60 -15.52
N SER A 512 -13.70 -21.03 -15.21
CA SER A 512 -14.81 -20.97 -16.17
C SER A 512 -15.33 -19.56 -16.44
N GLY A 513 -15.03 -18.58 -15.57
CA GLY A 513 -15.51 -17.19 -15.65
C GLY A 513 -14.49 -16.15 -16.13
N CYS A 514 -13.20 -16.44 -16.03
CA CYS A 514 -12.09 -15.47 -16.21
C CYS A 514 -11.38 -15.59 -17.57
N GLY A 515 -11.72 -16.58 -18.38
CA GLY A 515 -11.36 -16.61 -19.80
C GLY A 515 -10.98 -17.98 -20.34
N ALA A 516 -10.05 -18.67 -19.68
CA ALA A 516 -9.55 -19.98 -20.10
C ALA A 516 -9.71 -21.01 -19.00
N THR A 517 -10.21 -22.20 -19.34
CA THR A 517 -10.24 -23.37 -18.45
C THR A 517 -9.09 -24.32 -18.70
N GLN A 518 -8.26 -24.04 -19.72
CA GLN A 518 -7.12 -24.86 -20.08
C GLN A 518 -5.99 -24.01 -20.65
N TYR A 519 -4.76 -24.48 -20.46
CA TYR A 519 -3.55 -23.89 -21.01
C TYR A 519 -2.67 -24.96 -21.65
N HIS A 520 -2.27 -24.74 -22.90
CA HIS A 520 -1.32 -25.62 -23.58
C HIS A 520 0.10 -25.16 -23.28
N ILE A 521 0.89 -26.02 -22.63
CA ILE A 521 2.29 -25.73 -22.33
C ILE A 521 3.04 -25.55 -23.65
N PRO A 522 3.67 -24.40 -23.93
CA PRO A 522 4.39 -24.21 -25.17
C PRO A 522 5.64 -25.10 -25.22
N GLY A 523 5.87 -25.74 -26.37
CA GLY A 523 7.12 -26.45 -26.64
C GLY A 523 8.31 -25.51 -26.95
N PRO A 524 9.49 -26.06 -27.29
CA PRO A 524 9.73 -27.48 -27.59
C PRO A 524 9.82 -28.36 -26.35
N TYR A 525 9.16 -29.51 -26.38
CA TYR A 525 9.31 -30.56 -25.37
C TYR A 525 10.65 -31.30 -25.54
N PRO A 526 11.13 -32.00 -24.48
CA PRO A 526 12.24 -32.93 -24.59
C PRO A 526 12.05 -33.91 -25.76
N SER A 527 13.13 -34.23 -26.45
CA SER A 527 13.07 -35.07 -27.65
C SER A 527 12.55 -36.48 -27.36
N GLU A 528 12.78 -36.93 -26.14
CA GLU A 528 12.38 -38.18 -25.50
C GLU A 528 10.85 -38.33 -25.50
N PHE A 529 10.11 -37.22 -25.38
CA PHE A 529 8.64 -37.23 -25.38
C PHE A 529 8.07 -37.66 -26.75
N ASN A 530 8.88 -37.71 -27.82
CA ASN A 530 8.43 -38.24 -29.10
C ASN A 530 8.32 -39.77 -29.14
N TYR A 531 8.88 -40.48 -28.16
CA TYR A 531 8.97 -41.94 -28.12
C TYR A 531 8.38 -42.48 -26.81
N SER A 532 8.48 -43.79 -26.59
CA SER A 532 8.17 -44.37 -25.30
C SER A 532 9.02 -43.74 -24.19
N VAL A 533 8.39 -43.23 -23.14
CA VAL A 533 9.06 -42.51 -22.04
C VAL A 533 8.36 -42.80 -20.72
N ASN A 534 9.12 -42.93 -19.63
CA ASN A 534 8.55 -42.84 -18.29
C ASN A 534 8.62 -41.38 -17.82
N ILE A 535 7.52 -40.86 -17.28
CA ILE A 535 7.44 -39.50 -16.75
C ILE A 535 7.04 -39.56 -15.28
N THR A 536 7.63 -38.69 -14.47
CA THR A 536 7.19 -38.38 -13.10
C THR A 536 6.92 -36.89 -13.03
N ILE A 537 5.77 -36.47 -12.50
CA ILE A 537 5.51 -35.06 -12.16
C ILE A 537 5.95 -34.87 -10.71
N SER A 538 7.24 -34.56 -10.51
CA SER A 538 7.83 -34.53 -9.16
C SER A 538 7.42 -33.30 -8.36
N GLU A 539 6.98 -32.24 -9.03
CA GLU A 539 6.49 -31.01 -8.41
C GLU A 539 5.48 -30.32 -9.34
N ALA A 540 4.42 -29.79 -8.73
CA ALA A 540 3.44 -28.90 -9.31
C ALA A 540 3.12 -27.85 -8.24
N ILE A 541 3.07 -26.59 -8.66
CA ILE A 541 2.78 -25.46 -7.78
C ILE A 541 1.48 -24.81 -8.25
N SER A 542 0.48 -24.78 -7.38
CA SER A 542 -0.84 -24.19 -7.61
C SER A 542 -0.98 -22.97 -6.71
N TRP A 543 -1.44 -21.85 -7.23
CA TRP A 543 -1.55 -20.59 -6.51
C TRP A 543 -2.92 -19.98 -6.75
N ASP A 544 -3.54 -19.40 -5.74
CA ASP A 544 -4.88 -18.82 -5.85
C ASP A 544 -4.90 -17.48 -6.60
N GLY A 545 -3.83 -16.69 -6.45
CA GLY A 545 -3.68 -15.38 -7.04
C GLY A 545 -4.65 -14.34 -6.48
N TYR A 546 -5.07 -14.48 -5.23
CA TYR A 546 -5.89 -13.46 -4.58
C TYR A 546 -5.07 -12.34 -3.98
N CYS A 547 -5.64 -11.14 -4.06
CA CYS A 547 -5.24 -9.99 -3.27
C CYS A 547 -6.28 -9.76 -2.18
N GLY A 548 -5.90 -9.76 -0.92
CA GLY A 548 -6.79 -9.34 0.16
C GLY A 548 -8.01 -10.23 0.45
N ARG A 549 -7.95 -11.56 0.29
CA ARG A 549 -9.14 -12.39 0.53
C ARG A 549 -9.54 -12.42 2.02
N SER A 550 -10.65 -11.77 2.37
CA SER A 550 -11.03 -11.50 3.76
C SER A 550 -11.68 -12.66 4.55
N SER A 551 -12.15 -13.74 3.91
CA SER A 551 -12.65 -14.99 4.55
C SER A 551 -13.06 -16.02 3.47
N SER A 552 -12.75 -17.32 3.52
CA SER A 552 -13.02 -18.44 4.46
C SER A 552 -14.20 -19.38 4.10
N GLU A 553 -14.56 -19.50 2.83
CA GLU A 553 -15.24 -20.71 2.36
C GLU A 553 -14.27 -21.52 1.51
N ASN A 554 -14.12 -22.79 1.86
CA ASN A 554 -13.23 -23.74 1.18
C ASN A 554 -13.66 -23.86 -0.30
N GLU A 555 -12.90 -23.30 -1.22
CA GLU A 555 -13.17 -23.38 -2.64
C GLU A 555 -12.65 -24.71 -3.20
N SER A 556 -13.48 -25.74 -3.03
CA SER A 556 -13.13 -27.14 -3.30
C SER A 556 -12.73 -27.45 -4.75
N HIS A 557 -12.68 -26.45 -5.63
CA HIS A 557 -12.42 -26.61 -7.06
C HIS A 557 -11.35 -25.66 -7.61
N GLU A 558 -10.54 -25.01 -6.77
CA GLU A 558 -9.30 -24.31 -7.18
C GLU A 558 -8.18 -25.30 -7.50
N GLN A 559 -8.50 -26.21 -8.41
CA GLN A 559 -7.67 -27.36 -8.73
C GLN A 559 -7.48 -27.47 -10.23
N TRP A 560 -6.30 -27.93 -10.62
CA TRP A 560 -6.01 -28.25 -12.01
C TRP A 560 -5.24 -29.57 -12.10
N ARG A 561 -5.24 -30.15 -13.30
CA ARG A 561 -4.51 -31.39 -13.61
C ARG A 561 -3.78 -31.28 -14.95
N VAL A 562 -2.85 -32.19 -15.19
CA VAL A 562 -2.08 -32.27 -16.42
C VAL A 562 -2.61 -33.36 -17.34
N ILE A 563 -2.81 -33.02 -18.61
CA ILE A 563 -3.25 -33.91 -19.68
C ILE A 563 -2.12 -34.07 -20.69
N PHE A 564 -1.74 -35.31 -20.96
CA PHE A 564 -0.78 -35.64 -22.01
C PHE A 564 -1.53 -36.14 -23.24
N LEU A 565 -1.27 -35.53 -24.38
CA LEU A 565 -1.92 -35.81 -25.64
C LEU A 565 -0.90 -36.32 -26.67
N LYS A 566 -1.33 -37.26 -27.52
CA LYS A 566 -0.58 -37.68 -28.71
C LYS A 566 -1.48 -37.59 -29.93
N ASN A 567 -1.13 -36.73 -30.88
CA ASN A 567 -1.96 -36.42 -32.05
C ASN A 567 -3.42 -36.09 -31.64
N GLY A 568 -3.60 -35.33 -30.57
CA GLY A 568 -4.90 -34.92 -30.03
C GLY A 568 -5.67 -36.01 -29.26
N SER A 569 -5.10 -37.21 -29.07
CA SER A 569 -5.70 -38.26 -28.22
C SER A 569 -5.04 -38.28 -26.85
N ILE A 570 -5.84 -38.37 -25.78
CA ILE A 570 -5.32 -38.50 -24.40
C ILE A 570 -4.54 -39.80 -24.27
N VAL A 571 -3.27 -39.68 -23.84
CA VAL A 571 -2.41 -40.81 -23.48
C VAL A 571 -2.23 -40.96 -21.97
N HIS A 572 -2.37 -39.87 -21.22
CA HIS A 572 -2.38 -39.89 -19.76
C HIS A 572 -3.08 -38.64 -19.20
N THR A 573 -3.61 -38.75 -17.99
CA THR A 573 -4.26 -37.67 -17.22
C THR A 573 -3.78 -37.82 -15.78
N SER A 574 -3.23 -36.75 -15.21
CA SER A 574 -2.75 -36.79 -13.83
C SER A 574 -3.90 -36.67 -12.81
N SER A 575 -3.59 -36.92 -11.54
CA SER A 575 -4.39 -36.41 -10.42
C SER A 575 -4.46 -34.88 -10.43
N TYR A 576 -5.47 -34.33 -9.75
CA TYR A 576 -5.58 -32.89 -9.49
C TYR A 576 -4.56 -32.45 -8.43
N THR A 577 -4.15 -31.18 -8.50
CA THR A 577 -3.57 -30.48 -7.35
C THR A 577 -4.55 -30.55 -6.17
N GLN A 578 -4.03 -30.49 -4.94
CA GLN A 578 -4.93 -30.41 -3.80
C GLN A 578 -5.48 -28.99 -3.69
N ASP A 579 -6.74 -28.91 -3.28
CA ASP A 579 -7.28 -27.70 -2.67
C ASP A 579 -6.61 -27.60 -1.30
N GLY A 580 -5.58 -26.76 -1.25
CA GLY A 580 -4.68 -26.61 -0.12
C GLY A 580 -4.28 -25.17 0.08
N ILE A 581 -5.11 -24.25 -0.42
CA ILE A 581 -4.99 -22.81 -0.19
C ILE A 581 -5.71 -22.54 1.13
N ASP A 582 -4.94 -22.27 2.19
CA ASP A 582 -5.48 -22.09 3.53
C ASP A 582 -6.52 -20.96 3.56
N THR A 583 -7.69 -21.25 4.13
CA THR A 583 -8.71 -20.22 4.32
C THR A 583 -8.25 -19.19 5.35
N GLY A 584 -8.26 -17.91 4.99
CA GLY A 584 -8.00 -16.80 5.91
C GLY A 584 -6.59 -16.20 5.85
N VAL A 585 -5.76 -16.68 4.92
CA VAL A 585 -4.58 -15.95 4.43
C VAL A 585 -4.94 -15.17 3.17
N GLU A 586 -4.11 -14.19 2.83
CA GLU A 586 -4.34 -13.29 1.71
C GLU A 586 -4.21 -13.96 0.34
N SER A 587 -3.15 -14.76 0.21
CA SER A 587 -2.88 -15.70 -0.88
C SER A 587 -2.16 -16.93 -0.31
N ASP A 588 -2.29 -18.08 -0.97
CA ASP A 588 -1.56 -19.29 -0.61
C ASP A 588 -1.20 -20.12 -1.83
N ASP A 589 -0.24 -21.02 -1.66
CA ASP A 589 0.14 -21.98 -2.69
C ASP A 589 0.19 -23.43 -2.20
N TRP A 590 -0.23 -24.33 -3.08
CA TRP A 590 -0.03 -25.75 -2.90
C TRP A 590 1.18 -26.20 -3.69
N VAL A 591 2.15 -26.82 -3.01
CA VAL A 591 3.33 -27.46 -3.62
C VAL A 591 3.29 -28.96 -3.41
N GLY A 592 3.30 -29.75 -4.48
CA GLY A 592 3.36 -31.20 -4.37
C GLY A 592 3.54 -31.96 -5.67
N ALA A 593 3.85 -33.25 -5.57
CA ALA A 593 3.94 -34.14 -6.72
C ALA A 593 2.53 -34.53 -7.24
N LEU A 594 2.40 -34.71 -8.56
CA LEU A 594 1.19 -35.25 -9.18
C LEU A 594 1.44 -36.67 -9.68
N ASP A 595 0.77 -37.62 -9.05
CA ASP A 595 0.98 -39.06 -9.26
C ASP A 595 2.43 -39.52 -9.01
N GLY A 596 2.66 -40.83 -9.18
CA GLY A 596 4.00 -41.39 -9.26
C GLY A 596 4.49 -41.45 -10.71
N GLN A 597 5.54 -42.24 -10.95
CA GLN A 597 6.01 -42.52 -12.31
C GLN A 597 4.93 -43.23 -13.16
N PHE A 598 4.71 -42.77 -14.38
CA PHE A 598 3.82 -43.39 -15.37
C PHE A 598 4.50 -43.53 -16.74
N TYR A 599 4.02 -44.47 -17.55
CA TYR A 599 4.61 -44.82 -18.83
C TYR A 599 3.74 -44.38 -20.01
N LEU A 600 4.31 -43.58 -20.92
CA LEU A 600 3.68 -43.16 -22.16
C LEU A 600 4.25 -44.00 -23.33
N PRO A 601 3.58 -45.07 -23.80
CA PRO A 601 4.16 -46.01 -24.76
C PRO A 601 4.48 -45.41 -26.13
N ASN A 602 3.85 -44.31 -26.50
CA ASN A 602 4.09 -43.58 -27.75
C ASN A 602 4.50 -42.12 -27.50
N GLY A 603 4.83 -41.79 -26.26
CA GLY A 603 5.16 -40.44 -25.82
C GLY A 603 3.97 -39.48 -25.86
N THR A 604 4.28 -38.18 -25.86
CA THR A 604 3.34 -37.04 -25.94
C THR A 604 3.83 -36.04 -27.00
N ASP A 605 2.92 -35.30 -27.63
CA ASP A 605 3.24 -34.15 -28.49
C ASP A 605 2.49 -32.89 -28.11
N ASP A 606 1.71 -32.92 -27.03
CA ASP A 606 1.01 -31.77 -26.46
C ASP A 606 0.71 -32.03 -24.97
N ILE A 607 0.90 -31.02 -24.13
CA ILE A 607 0.69 -31.08 -22.68
C ILE A 607 -0.24 -29.94 -22.31
N VAL A 608 -1.36 -30.27 -21.68
CA VAL A 608 -2.41 -29.32 -21.33
C VAL A 608 -2.59 -29.29 -19.83
N ILE A 609 -2.58 -28.11 -19.25
CA ILE A 609 -3.06 -27.87 -17.89
C ILE A 609 -4.56 -27.60 -17.99
N ALA A 610 -5.38 -28.38 -17.28
CA ALA A 610 -6.82 -28.26 -17.32
C ALA A 610 -7.37 -27.98 -15.93
N HIS A 611 -8.16 -26.91 -15.83
CA HIS A 611 -8.92 -26.57 -14.64
C HIS A 611 -9.94 -27.65 -14.29
N TYR A 612 -10.34 -27.73 -13.03
CA TYR A 612 -11.42 -28.60 -12.58
C TYR A 612 -12.71 -28.40 -13.39
N ASP A 613 -13.03 -27.15 -13.71
CA ASP A 613 -14.22 -26.78 -14.50
C ASP A 613 -14.06 -26.89 -16.02
N ASP A 614 -12.93 -27.40 -16.52
CA ASP A 614 -12.79 -27.57 -17.96
C ASP A 614 -13.80 -28.58 -18.52
N SER A 615 -14.55 -28.19 -19.56
CA SER A 615 -15.62 -29.02 -20.11
C SER A 615 -15.13 -30.25 -20.90
N GLN A 616 -13.87 -30.26 -21.32
CA GLN A 616 -13.28 -31.31 -22.14
C GLN A 616 -12.39 -32.25 -21.31
N TYR A 617 -11.60 -31.67 -20.42
CA TYR A 617 -10.55 -32.32 -19.65
C TYR A 617 -10.69 -32.14 -18.15
N GLY A 618 -11.71 -31.42 -17.67
CA GLY A 618 -12.06 -31.29 -16.26
C GLY A 618 -13.21 -32.22 -15.88
N ASP A 619 -13.70 -32.05 -14.65
CA ASP A 619 -14.85 -32.77 -14.11
C ASP A 619 -16.13 -31.89 -14.10
N ASN A 620 -16.01 -30.62 -14.53
CA ASN A 620 -17.10 -29.72 -14.90
C ASN A 620 -18.01 -29.35 -13.71
N GLY A 621 -17.40 -28.85 -12.62
CA GLY A 621 -18.05 -28.51 -11.35
C GLY A 621 -18.89 -27.23 -11.39
N GLY A 622 -18.50 -26.27 -12.22
CA GLY A 622 -19.22 -25.03 -12.50
C GLY A 622 -19.22 -24.04 -11.34
N THR A 623 -18.15 -23.96 -10.55
CA THR A 623 -18.07 -23.07 -9.39
C THR A 623 -17.44 -21.72 -9.70
N GLY A 624 -16.64 -21.61 -10.75
CA GLY A 624 -16.07 -20.32 -11.18
C GLY A 624 -14.81 -19.90 -10.43
N ASP A 625 -14.33 -20.75 -9.51
CA ASP A 625 -13.12 -20.55 -8.71
C ASP A 625 -11.89 -20.46 -9.63
N SER A 626 -10.92 -19.61 -9.26
CA SER A 626 -9.79 -19.28 -10.11
C SER A 626 -8.48 -19.76 -9.54
N VAL A 627 -7.64 -20.34 -10.39
CA VAL A 627 -6.34 -20.84 -9.95
C VAL A 627 -5.27 -20.55 -10.99
N TYR A 628 -4.09 -20.21 -10.51
CA TYR A 628 -2.88 -20.04 -11.29
C TYR A 628 -2.01 -21.29 -11.16
N PRO A 629 -1.81 -22.06 -12.24
CA PRO A 629 -0.71 -23.02 -12.30
C PRO A 629 0.59 -22.22 -12.33
N SER A 630 1.38 -22.25 -11.25
CA SER A 630 2.63 -21.48 -11.15
C SER A 630 3.77 -22.16 -11.91
N SER A 631 4.04 -23.43 -11.61
CA SER A 631 5.10 -24.19 -12.28
C SER A 631 4.87 -25.71 -12.20
N ILE A 632 5.53 -26.45 -13.10
CA ILE A 632 5.48 -27.93 -13.16
C ILE A 632 6.84 -28.50 -13.53
N CYS A 633 7.26 -29.52 -12.79
CA CYS A 633 8.46 -30.31 -13.05
C CYS A 633 8.14 -31.70 -13.57
N PHE A 634 8.71 -32.01 -14.73
CA PHE A 634 8.65 -33.34 -15.33
C PHE A 634 10.03 -33.99 -15.36
N GLU A 635 10.23 -35.02 -14.55
CA GLU A 635 11.34 -35.95 -14.69
C GLU A 635 11.01 -36.98 -15.77
N TYR A 636 12.01 -37.40 -16.54
CA TYR A 636 11.80 -38.36 -17.63
C TYR A 636 12.98 -39.28 -17.90
N GLU A 637 12.67 -40.53 -18.27
CA GLU A 637 13.65 -41.60 -18.57
C GLU A 637 13.28 -42.47 -19.78
#